data_AF-A0A844MUJ2-F1
#
_entry.id   AF-A0A844MUJ2-F1
#
_cell.length_a   1.000
_cell.length_b   1.000
_cell.length_c   1.000
_cell.angle_alpha   90.00
_cell.angle_beta   90.00
_cell.angle_gamma   90.00
#
_symmetry.space_group_name_H-M   'P 1'
#
loop_
_entity.id
_entity.type
_entity.pdbx_description
1 polymer ?
#
loop_
_entity_poly.entity_id
_entity_poly.type
_entity_poly.pdbx_seq_one_letter_code
_entity_poly.pdbx_strand_id
1 'polypeptide(L)' 'MKTIEDLKTRAKELSKQAVDLRRKGSEVYESDPQQAKQYRQQAREAMKRCQVLIQELKRQQAS' A
#
# COMPACT_ATOMS: atom_id res chain seq x y z
N MET A 1 -3.92 18.42 12.90
CA MET A 1 -3.06 17.28 13.29
C MET A 1 -3.75 16.01 12.78
N LYS A 2 -3.10 15.13 12.01
CA LYS A 2 -3.74 13.85 11.63
C LYS A 2 -3.89 13.03 12.90
N THR A 3 -5.07 12.52 13.17
CA THR A 3 -5.30 11.70 14.36
C THR A 3 -4.64 10.34 14.18
N ILE A 4 -4.36 9.64 15.29
CA ILE A 4 -3.89 8.24 15.27
C ILE A 4 -4.87 7.36 14.45
N GLU A 5 -6.16 7.68 14.51
CA GLU A 5 -7.21 6.96 13.80
C GLU A 5 -7.16 7.19 12.28
N ASP A 6 -6.84 8.42 11.83
CA ASP A 6 -6.61 8.72 10.42
C ASP A 6 -5.42 7.94 9.87
N LEU A 7 -4.33 7.86 10.65
CA LEU A 7 -3.13 7.13 10.26
C LEU A 7 -3.40 5.63 10.15
N LYS A 8 -4.14 5.04 11.10
CA LYS A 8 -4.57 3.63 11.05
C LYS A 8 -5.45 3.34 9.84
N THR A 9 -6.45 4.20 9.61
CA THR A 9 -7.37 4.09 8.48
C THR A 9 -6.60 4.11 7.17
N ARG A 10 -5.70 5.09 7.02
CA ARG A 10 -4.92 5.25 5.79
C ARG A 10 -3.93 4.11 5.56
N ALA A 11 -3.31 3.58 6.62
CA ALA A 11 -2.44 2.41 6.51
C ALA A 11 -3.22 1.17 6.03
N LYS A 12 -4.44 0.96 6.55
CA LYS A 12 -5.32 -0.15 6.13
C LYS A 12 -5.73 -0.01 4.66
N GLU A 13 -6.10 1.19 4.22
CA GLU A 13 -6.44 1.47 2.82
C GLU A 13 -5.27 1.18 1.88
N LEU A 14 -4.07 1.66 2.21
CA LEU A 14 -2.87 1.44 1.40
C LEU A 14 -2.48 -0.05 1.35
N SER A 15 -2.66 -0.77 2.46
CA SER A 15 -2.45 -2.22 2.49
C SER A 15 -3.42 -2.95 1.56
N LYS A 16 -4.72 -2.63 1.61
CA LYS A 16 -5.73 -3.19 0.70
C LYS A 16 -5.40 -2.87 -0.76
N GLN A 17 -5.07 -1.61 -1.05
CA GLN A 17 -4.71 -1.17 -2.40
C GLN A 17 -3.49 -1.94 -2.94
N ALA A 18 -2.46 -2.18 -2.11
CA ALA A 18 -1.29 -2.94 -2.53
C ALA A 18 -1.63 -4.40 -2.89
N VAL A 19 -2.52 -5.04 -2.12
CA VAL A 19 -2.99 -6.40 -2.40
C VAL A 19 -3.81 -6.45 -3.68
N ASP A 20 -4.74 -5.51 -3.87
CA ASP A 20 -5.60 -5.46 -5.06
C ASP A 20 -4.77 -5.21 -6.33
N LEU A 21 -3.79 -4.31 -6.27
CA LEU A 21 -2.87 -4.06 -7.39
C LEU A 21 -1.99 -5.28 -7.70
N ARG A 22 -1.55 -6.04 -6.69
CA ARG A 22 -0.82 -7.30 -6.92
C ARG A 22 -1.69 -8.34 -7.62
N ARG A 23 -2.95 -8.49 -7.20
CA ARG A 23 -3.91 -9.40 -7.86
C ARG A 23 -4.12 -9.02 -9.32
N LYS A 24 -4.45 -7.75 -9.59
CA LYS A 24 -4.60 -7.24 -10.96
C LYS A 24 -3.34 -7.48 -11.80
N GLY A 25 -2.16 -7.20 -11.24
CA GLY A 25 -0.89 -7.44 -11.92
C GLY A 25 -0.54 -8.92 -12.14
N SER A 26 -1.21 -9.86 -11.48
CA SER A 26 -1.13 -11.29 -11.79
C SER A 26 -2.14 -11.67 -12.87
N GLU A 27 -3.38 -11.17 -12.77
CA GLU A 27 -4.46 -11.43 -13.73
C GLU A 27 -4.11 -10.98 -15.14
N VAL A 28 -3.46 -9.82 -15.29
CA VAL A 28 -3.12 -9.27 -16.61
C VAL A 28 -1.74 -9.69 -17.13
N TYR A 29 -0.98 -10.52 -16.40
CA TYR A 29 0.43 -10.78 -16.74
C TYR A 29 0.63 -11.48 -18.08
N GLU A 30 -0.21 -12.46 -18.40
CA GLU A 30 -0.09 -13.24 -19.64
C GLU A 30 -0.55 -12.44 -20.86
N SER A 31 -1.53 -11.54 -20.70
CA SER A 31 -2.07 -10.71 -21.78
C SER A 31 -1.32 -9.40 -21.98
N ASP A 32 -0.85 -8.77 -20.90
CA ASP A 32 -0.14 -7.49 -20.93
C ASP A 32 0.94 -7.42 -19.83
N PRO A 33 2.15 -7.92 -20.10
CA PRO A 33 3.26 -7.89 -19.16
C PRO A 33 3.67 -6.47 -18.73
N GLN A 34 3.46 -5.46 -19.59
CA GLN A 34 3.84 -4.08 -19.31
C GLN A 34 2.86 -3.45 -18.32
N GLN A 35 1.56 -3.67 -18.50
CA GLN A 35 0.54 -3.26 -17.54
C GLN A 35 0.68 -4.01 -16.21
N ALA A 36 0.98 -5.30 -16.25
CA ALA A 36 1.31 -6.08 -15.05
C ALA A 36 2.49 -5.49 -14.26
N LYS A 37 3.55 -5.05 -14.96
CA LYS A 37 4.70 -4.37 -14.34
C LYS A 37 4.29 -3.05 -13.69
N GLN A 38 3.43 -2.26 -14.32
CA GLN A 38 2.91 -1.01 -13.75
C GLN A 38 2.12 -1.27 -12.46
N TYR A 39 1.19 -2.23 -12.46
CA TYR A 39 0.44 -2.59 -11.26
C TYR A 39 1.35 -3.08 -10.12
N ARG A 40 2.34 -3.91 -10.42
CA ARG A 40 3.32 -4.37 -9.43
C ARG A 40 4.14 -3.21 -8.86
N GLN A 41 4.50 -2.23 -9.68
CA GLN A 41 5.21 -1.03 -9.23
C GLN A 41 4.33 -0.18 -8.30
N GLN A 42 3.09 0.10 -8.70
CA GLN A 42 2.13 0.82 -7.87
C GLN A 42 1.87 0.10 -6.53
N ALA A 43 1.79 -1.24 -6.54
CA ALA A 43 1.63 -2.01 -5.32
C ALA A 43 2.82 -1.86 -4.35
N ARG A 44 4.05 -1.84 -4.88
CA ARG A 44 5.26 -1.59 -4.06
C ARG A 44 5.23 -0.20 -3.45
N GLU A 45 4.80 0.81 -4.19
CA GLU A 45 4.70 2.19 -3.69
C GLU A 45 3.63 2.32 -2.61
N ALA A 46 2.45 1.72 -2.82
CA ALA A 46 1.40 1.67 -1.81
C ALA A 46 1.89 0.99 -0.52
N MET A 47 2.62 -0.13 -0.64
CA MET A 47 3.18 -0.83 0.51
C MET A 47 4.26 -0.02 1.24
N LYS A 48 5.16 0.66 0.50
CA LYS A 48 6.16 1.57 1.10
C LYS A 48 5.49 2.68 1.90
N ARG A 49 4.45 3.32 1.33
CA ARG A 49 3.67 4.36 2.02
C ARG A 49 2.97 3.80 3.26
N CYS A 50 2.39 2.61 3.18
CA CYS A 50 1.79 1.92 4.33
C CYS A 50 2.82 1.71 5.45
N GLN A 51 4.02 1.25 5.11
CA GLN A 51 5.08 1.01 6.09
C GLN A 51 5.53 2.30 6.80
N VAL A 52 5.63 3.42 6.07
CA VAL A 52 5.92 4.74 6.68
C VAL A 52 4.84 5.12 7.69
N LEU A 53 3.56 4.93 7.37
CA LEU A 53 2.47 5.24 8.31
C LEU A 53 2.48 4.33 9.54
N ILE A 54 2.81 3.04 9.37
CA ILE A 54 2.94 2.11 10.51
C ILE A 54 4.11 2.51 11.40
N GLN A 55 5.23 2.96 10.83
CA GLN A 55 6.36 3.46 11.63
C GLN A 55 5.98 4.73 12.40
N GLU A 56 5.24 5.64 11.77
CA GLU A 56 4.75 6.84 12.43
C GLU A 56 3.79 6.51 13.58
N LEU A 57 2.84 5.57 13.36
CA LEU A 57 1.96 5.08 14.41
C LEU A 57 2.73 4.50 15.61
N LYS A 58 3.80 3.72 15.35
CA LYS A 58 4.66 3.17 16.40
C LYS A 58 5.37 4.27 17.20
N ARG A 59 5.85 5.33 16.53
CA ARG A 59 6.48 6.49 17.20
C ARG A 59 5.49 7.21 18.11
N GLN A 60 4.27 7.44 17.63
CA GLN A 60 3.22 8.10 18.41
C GLN A 60 2.69 7.28 19.59
N GLN A 61 2.84 5.94 19.56
CA GLN A 61 2.49 5.06 20.69
C GLN A 61 3.59 4.97 21.75
N ALA A 62 4.83 5.28 21.38
CA ALA A 62 5.99 5.27 22.28
C ALA A 62 6.27 6.64 22.94
N SER A 63 5.55 7.68 22.50
CA SER A 63 5.56 9.03 23.08
C SER A 63 4.39 9.21 24.03
#